data_AF-A0A9Q0ASE0-F1
#
_entry.id   AF-A0A9Q0ASE0-F1
#
_cell.length_a   1.000
_cell.length_b   1.000
_cell.length_c   1.000
_cell.angle_alpha   90.00
_cell.angle_beta   90.00
_cell.angle_gamma   90.00
#
_symmetry.space_group_name_H-M   'P 1'
#
loop_
_entity.id
_entity.type
_entity.pdbx_description
1 polymer ?
#
loop_
_entity_poly.entity_id
_entity_poly.type
_entity_poly.pdbx_seq_one_letter_code
_entity_poly.pdbx_strand_id
1 'polypeptide(L)'
;MAGLEDFPTELLDVLLDELGESLISSAPALLRCCKQLYRRLVPCLYTRKDVRNRAMAWACRAGVLEVVELAAFYGAPVSTAISTSGVQDLTLHLAIKGGKSDVFKLLLQLGARLDDPVMSQQGRQRVHSSIMKRFCSPRYASSNPNLIKMFFESRLQNQMRDDGCGPEVYDPLAQLIVAGASTELVRLLLRQGADPEGIRRCSRKDYLCPLSAAITVGSPSIFRLLLEHGAVIHGKGMMESPHKGSVVPICAAAISLARHHYGMSMMQLCLEHGADINQRFPIRVYGPRLWTNDWYEASPLSVFLTSIMVGEIENDPVQGLVYLLDRGALISNPAKNRVTPFNMKSDLVSHSSLDIVLGLRNRAAREHVHLLRVVKLLVYYGAARDDTGHLLSKYLWGSYISSTQERSEQIELAKILIADLMVEETHEVLAHYIINACSPILPLADALNINVVQLLIAAGSAGNSATNAKILVALIPHYTSYADDGTTNAAVTHGHAAMKDMSVGLTVTSTRKLEDNL
;
A
#
# COMPACT_ATOMS: atom_id res chain seq x y z
N MET A 1 -27.53 -51.30 -43.60
CA MET A 1 -26.37 -50.94 -42.75
C MET A 1 -26.90 -50.91 -41.32
N ALA A 2 -26.46 -51.84 -40.47
CA ALA A 2 -26.86 -51.85 -39.07
C ALA A 2 -26.35 -50.56 -38.41
N GLY A 3 -27.26 -49.80 -37.80
CA GLY A 3 -26.87 -48.62 -37.03
C GLY A 3 -26.20 -49.06 -35.74
N LEU A 4 -25.50 -48.15 -35.04
CA LEU A 4 -25.01 -48.40 -33.68
C LEU A 4 -26.12 -48.87 -32.72
N GLU A 5 -27.37 -48.61 -33.10
CA GLU A 5 -28.62 -48.89 -32.39
C GLU A 5 -29.00 -50.38 -32.36
N ASP A 6 -28.45 -51.18 -33.28
CA ASP A 6 -28.75 -52.61 -33.46
C ASP A 6 -27.69 -53.52 -32.80
N PHE A 7 -26.71 -52.97 -32.09
CA PHE A 7 -25.68 -53.78 -31.43
C PHE A 7 -26.27 -54.63 -30.28
N PRO A 8 -25.81 -55.88 -30.12
CA PRO A 8 -26.07 -56.69 -28.94
C PRO A 8 -25.58 -55.99 -27.67
N THR A 9 -26.30 -56.18 -26.57
CA THR A 9 -26.01 -55.56 -25.27
C THR A 9 -24.59 -55.82 -24.79
N GLU A 10 -24.04 -57.00 -25.11
CA GLU A 10 -22.69 -57.41 -24.73
C GLU A 10 -21.59 -56.61 -25.45
N LEU A 11 -21.81 -56.24 -26.72
CA LEU A 11 -20.88 -55.42 -27.50
C LEU A 11 -20.94 -53.94 -27.08
N LEU A 12 -22.12 -53.48 -26.67
CA LEU A 12 -22.28 -52.18 -26.04
C LEU A 12 -21.52 -52.12 -24.70
N ASP A 13 -21.58 -53.16 -23.87
CA ASP A 13 -20.85 -53.20 -22.60
C ASP A 13 -19.32 -53.15 -22.80
N VAL A 14 -18.78 -53.85 -23.81
CA VAL A 14 -17.35 -53.79 -24.16
C VAL A 14 -16.93 -52.42 -24.69
N LEU A 15 -17.76 -51.81 -25.54
CA LEU A 15 -17.51 -50.43 -26.02
C LEU A 15 -17.57 -49.40 -24.88
N LEU A 16 -18.43 -49.63 -23.88
CA LEU A 16 -18.53 -48.78 -22.69
C LEU A 16 -17.32 -48.88 -21.76
N ASP A 17 -16.69 -50.07 -21.67
CA ASP A 17 -15.45 -50.26 -20.92
C ASP A 17 -14.25 -49.52 -21.55
N GLU A 18 -14.18 -49.48 -22.88
CA GLU A 18 -13.12 -48.78 -23.63
C GLU A 18 -13.37 -47.26 -23.76
N LEU A 19 -14.62 -46.82 -23.92
CA LEU A 19 -14.96 -45.41 -24.21
C LEU A 19 -15.42 -44.60 -23.00
N GLY A 20 -15.50 -45.20 -21.80
CA GLY A 20 -16.21 -44.63 -20.64
C GLY A 20 -15.89 -43.15 -20.32
N GLU A 21 -14.63 -42.71 -20.43
CA GLU A 21 -14.27 -41.30 -20.19
C GLU A 21 -14.61 -40.37 -21.36
N SER A 22 -14.42 -40.82 -22.60
CA SER A 22 -14.76 -40.09 -23.83
C SER A 22 -16.28 -39.91 -23.96
N LEU A 23 -17.05 -40.90 -23.49
CA LEU A 23 -18.50 -40.87 -23.52
C LEU A 23 -19.11 -39.86 -22.55
N ILE A 24 -18.49 -39.61 -21.39
CA ILE A 24 -18.97 -38.58 -20.43
C ILE A 24 -18.93 -37.19 -21.08
N SER A 25 -17.84 -36.87 -21.77
CA SER A 25 -17.67 -35.59 -22.48
C SER A 25 -18.63 -35.43 -23.67
N SER A 26 -18.95 -36.54 -24.34
CA SER A 26 -19.81 -36.57 -25.54
C SER A 26 -21.28 -36.89 -25.25
N ALA A 27 -21.66 -37.24 -24.02
CA ALA A 27 -23.03 -37.59 -23.63
C ALA A 27 -24.08 -36.51 -24.01
N PRO A 28 -23.82 -35.19 -23.90
CA PRO A 28 -24.76 -34.17 -24.35
C PRO A 28 -24.93 -34.13 -25.88
N ALA A 29 -23.85 -34.41 -26.63
CA ALA A 29 -23.91 -34.53 -28.09
C ALA A 29 -24.67 -35.81 -28.49
N LEU A 30 -24.47 -36.90 -27.75
CA LEU A 30 -25.13 -38.18 -27.97
C LEU A 30 -26.64 -38.11 -27.68
N LEU A 31 -27.06 -37.34 -26.66
CA LEU A 31 -28.47 -37.00 -26.41
C LEU A 31 -29.13 -36.27 -27.58
N ARG A 32 -28.37 -35.38 -28.25
CA ARG A 32 -28.85 -34.61 -29.41
C ARG A 32 -28.92 -35.45 -30.68
N CYS A 33 -27.97 -36.37 -30.86
CA CYS A 33 -27.82 -37.14 -32.10
C CYS A 33 -28.60 -38.47 -32.11
N CYS A 34 -28.68 -39.22 -31.00
CA CYS A 34 -29.39 -40.50 -30.95
C CYS A 34 -30.03 -40.77 -29.56
N LYS A 35 -31.33 -40.47 -29.45
CA LYS A 35 -32.09 -40.63 -28.20
C LYS A 35 -32.22 -42.09 -27.75
N GLN A 36 -32.24 -43.04 -28.68
CA GLN A 36 -32.48 -44.45 -28.40
C GLN A 36 -31.24 -45.12 -27.81
N LEU A 37 -30.07 -44.85 -28.40
CA LEU A 37 -28.77 -45.27 -27.85
C LEU A 37 -28.52 -44.62 -26.48
N TYR A 38 -28.82 -43.33 -26.34
CA TYR A 38 -28.73 -42.61 -25.06
C TYR A 38 -29.56 -43.27 -23.96
N ARG A 39 -30.83 -43.62 -24.24
CA ARG A 39 -31.72 -44.28 -23.26
C ARG A 39 -31.20 -45.63 -22.78
N ARG A 40 -30.50 -46.39 -23.63
CA ARG A 40 -29.91 -47.68 -23.26
C ARG A 40 -28.57 -47.55 -22.53
N LEU A 41 -27.72 -46.63 -22.99
CA LEU A 41 -26.36 -46.48 -22.46
C LEU A 41 -26.31 -45.79 -21.08
N VAL A 42 -27.21 -44.83 -20.83
CA VAL A 42 -27.20 -44.04 -19.60
C VAL A 42 -27.36 -44.88 -18.34
N PRO A 43 -28.35 -45.78 -18.20
CA PRO A 43 -28.45 -46.64 -17.02
C PRO A 43 -27.17 -47.44 -16.79
N CYS A 44 -26.60 -48.05 -17.83
CA CYS A 44 -25.38 -48.87 -17.72
C CYS A 44 -24.16 -48.05 -17.28
N LEU A 45 -23.96 -46.86 -17.86
CA LEU A 45 -22.85 -45.96 -17.53
C LEU A 45 -22.91 -45.50 -16.07
N TYR A 46 -24.07 -45.01 -15.62
CA TYR A 46 -24.22 -44.43 -14.30
C TYR A 46 -24.37 -45.47 -13.18
N THR A 47 -24.58 -46.75 -13.52
CA THR A 47 -24.54 -47.86 -12.55
C THR A 47 -23.14 -48.03 -11.94
N ARG A 48 -22.07 -47.60 -12.64
CA ARG A 48 -20.70 -47.62 -12.11
C ARG A 48 -20.42 -46.40 -11.23
N LYS A 49 -19.93 -46.65 -10.00
CA LYS A 49 -19.61 -45.59 -9.02
C LYS A 49 -18.59 -44.58 -9.55
N ASP A 50 -17.53 -45.05 -10.19
CA ASP A 50 -16.45 -44.18 -10.67
C ASP A 50 -16.89 -43.29 -11.84
N VAL A 51 -17.74 -43.81 -12.72
CA VAL A 51 -18.26 -43.09 -13.88
C VAL A 51 -19.22 -42.00 -13.44
N ARG A 52 -20.19 -42.29 -12.56
CA ARG A 52 -21.14 -41.26 -12.07
C ARG A 52 -20.43 -40.16 -11.27
N ASN A 53 -19.42 -40.49 -10.47
CA ASN A 53 -18.65 -39.49 -9.71
C ASN A 53 -17.83 -38.58 -10.63
N ARG A 54 -17.18 -39.14 -11.65
CA ARG A 54 -16.45 -38.36 -12.67
C ARG A 54 -17.39 -37.52 -13.53
N ALA A 55 -18.55 -38.07 -13.90
CA ALA A 55 -19.60 -37.34 -14.62
C ALA A 55 -20.10 -36.14 -13.81
N MET A 56 -20.37 -36.33 -12.51
CA MET A 56 -20.72 -35.24 -11.60
C MET A 56 -19.60 -34.17 -11.56
N ALA A 57 -18.35 -34.58 -11.40
CA ALA A 57 -17.20 -33.67 -11.35
C ALA A 57 -17.05 -32.84 -12.64
N TRP A 58 -17.15 -33.50 -13.79
CA TRP A 58 -17.07 -32.87 -15.10
C TRP A 58 -18.25 -31.91 -15.32
N ALA A 59 -19.47 -32.33 -15.02
CA ALA A 59 -20.68 -31.53 -15.22
C ALA A 59 -20.68 -30.25 -14.38
N CYS A 60 -20.19 -30.34 -13.13
CA CYS A 60 -19.99 -29.18 -12.27
C CYS A 60 -19.01 -28.16 -12.88
N ARG A 61 -17.94 -28.63 -13.51
CA ARG A 61 -16.92 -27.77 -14.13
C ARG A 61 -17.37 -27.19 -15.47
N ALA A 62 -18.02 -28.02 -16.29
CA ALA A 62 -18.47 -27.66 -17.63
C ALA A 62 -19.72 -26.77 -17.61
N GLY A 63 -20.58 -26.94 -16.59
CA GLY A 63 -21.84 -26.21 -16.47
C GLY A 63 -23.03 -26.93 -17.10
N VAL A 64 -23.03 -28.27 -17.11
CA VAL A 64 -24.07 -29.06 -17.78
C VAL A 64 -25.10 -29.53 -16.76
N LEU A 65 -26.25 -28.87 -16.69
CA LEU A 65 -27.31 -29.12 -15.71
C LEU A 65 -27.88 -30.53 -15.83
N GLU A 66 -28.16 -30.99 -17.06
CA GLU A 66 -28.82 -32.28 -17.27
C GLU A 66 -27.98 -33.45 -16.73
N VAL A 67 -26.65 -33.34 -16.85
CA VAL A 67 -25.73 -34.36 -16.36
C VAL A 67 -25.62 -34.35 -14.84
N VAL A 68 -25.75 -33.18 -14.18
CA VAL A 68 -25.79 -33.10 -12.71
C VAL A 68 -27.05 -33.77 -12.16
N GLU A 69 -28.22 -33.46 -12.74
CA GLU A 69 -29.49 -34.06 -12.34
C GLU A 69 -29.47 -35.58 -12.54
N LEU A 70 -28.97 -36.02 -13.70
CA LEU A 70 -28.86 -37.44 -14.02
C LEU A 70 -27.89 -38.16 -13.08
N ALA A 71 -26.71 -37.59 -12.83
CA ALA A 71 -25.74 -38.16 -11.90
C ALA A 71 -26.32 -38.27 -10.49
N ALA A 72 -27.01 -37.23 -10.01
CA ALA A 72 -27.68 -37.23 -8.72
C ALA A 72 -28.82 -38.26 -8.65
N PHE A 73 -29.62 -38.41 -9.71
CA PHE A 73 -30.69 -39.41 -9.81
C PHE A 73 -30.15 -40.84 -9.66
N TYR A 74 -28.99 -41.14 -10.26
CA TYR A 74 -28.30 -42.42 -10.10
C TYR A 74 -27.46 -42.50 -8.81
N GLY A 75 -27.64 -41.58 -7.84
CA GLY A 75 -27.01 -41.68 -6.52
C GLY A 75 -25.54 -41.27 -6.48
N ALA A 76 -25.07 -40.42 -7.40
CA ALA A 76 -23.77 -39.77 -7.23
C ALA A 76 -23.80 -38.84 -5.98
N PRO A 77 -22.69 -38.75 -5.22
CA PRO A 77 -22.60 -37.86 -4.09
C PRO A 77 -22.75 -36.41 -4.54
N VAL A 78 -23.67 -35.68 -3.92
CA VAL A 78 -24.01 -34.31 -4.32
C VAL A 78 -23.00 -33.30 -3.77
N SER A 79 -22.37 -33.54 -2.63
CA SER A 79 -21.42 -32.61 -2.01
C SER A 79 -19.96 -32.85 -2.41
N THR A 80 -19.60 -34.10 -2.69
CA THR A 80 -18.21 -34.50 -3.00
C THR A 80 -18.09 -35.00 -4.43
N ALA A 81 -16.94 -34.76 -5.04
CA ALA A 81 -16.62 -35.21 -6.37
C ALA A 81 -15.16 -35.67 -6.42
N ILE A 82 -14.87 -36.65 -7.28
CA ILE A 82 -13.49 -37.12 -7.49
C ILE A 82 -13.02 -36.59 -8.83
N SER A 83 -11.92 -35.84 -8.79
CA SER A 83 -11.20 -35.36 -9.97
C SER A 83 -10.69 -36.52 -10.83
N THR A 84 -10.46 -36.30 -12.12
CA THR A 84 -9.73 -37.24 -13.00
C THR A 84 -8.32 -37.55 -12.46
N SER A 85 -7.76 -36.66 -11.65
CA SER A 85 -6.48 -36.85 -10.95
C SER A 85 -6.58 -37.65 -9.65
N GLY A 86 -7.73 -38.25 -9.33
CA GLY A 86 -7.98 -39.00 -8.09
C GLY A 86 -8.11 -38.15 -6.82
N VAL A 87 -8.00 -36.82 -6.92
CA VAL A 87 -8.12 -35.90 -5.79
C VAL A 87 -9.59 -35.60 -5.51
N GLN A 88 -10.03 -35.79 -4.27
CA GLN A 88 -11.36 -35.42 -3.83
C GLN A 88 -11.51 -33.89 -3.79
N ASP A 89 -12.58 -33.37 -4.37
CA ASP A 89 -12.98 -31.96 -4.38
C ASP A 89 -14.47 -31.84 -3.98
N LEU A 90 -14.94 -30.63 -3.69
CA LEU A 90 -16.36 -30.38 -3.46
C LEU A 90 -17.04 -30.00 -4.77
N THR A 91 -18.25 -30.52 -5.03
CA THR A 91 -19.04 -30.20 -6.22
C THR A 91 -19.29 -28.70 -6.35
N LEU A 92 -19.63 -28.04 -5.24
CA LEU A 92 -19.79 -26.59 -5.14
C LEU A 92 -18.49 -25.86 -5.51
N HIS A 93 -17.32 -26.35 -5.08
CA HIS A 93 -16.04 -25.76 -5.46
C HIS A 93 -15.72 -25.92 -6.94
N LEU A 94 -16.11 -27.05 -7.56
CA LEU A 94 -15.95 -27.25 -9.01
C LEU A 94 -16.84 -26.28 -9.80
N ALA A 95 -18.09 -26.07 -9.37
CA ALA A 95 -18.99 -25.08 -9.96
C ALA A 95 -18.43 -23.65 -9.82
N ILE A 96 -17.89 -23.30 -8.64
CA ILE A 96 -17.19 -22.02 -8.40
C ILE A 96 -15.97 -21.90 -9.34
N LYS A 97 -15.13 -22.93 -9.45
CA LYS A 97 -13.97 -22.92 -10.35
C LYS A 97 -14.35 -22.64 -11.81
N GLY A 98 -15.47 -23.19 -12.26
CA GLY A 98 -16.00 -22.99 -13.61
C GLY A 98 -16.83 -21.72 -13.82
N GLY A 99 -17.17 -20.98 -12.75
CA GLY A 99 -18.08 -19.81 -12.83
C GLY A 99 -19.52 -20.19 -13.19
N LYS A 100 -19.96 -21.41 -12.85
CA LYS A 100 -21.23 -21.98 -13.31
C LYS A 100 -22.35 -21.70 -12.30
N SER A 101 -22.95 -20.51 -12.41
CA SER A 101 -24.01 -20.04 -11.51
C SER A 101 -25.23 -20.98 -11.47
N ASP A 102 -25.69 -21.47 -12.62
CA ASP A 102 -26.89 -22.33 -12.69
C ASP A 102 -26.64 -23.69 -12.03
N VAL A 103 -25.48 -24.29 -12.29
CA VAL A 103 -25.10 -25.55 -11.64
C VAL A 103 -24.90 -25.35 -10.15
N PHE A 104 -24.32 -24.23 -9.72
CA PHE A 104 -24.21 -23.91 -8.31
C PHE A 104 -25.58 -23.83 -7.63
N LYS A 105 -26.55 -23.18 -8.27
CA LYS A 105 -27.94 -23.11 -7.78
C LYS A 105 -28.62 -24.48 -7.71
N LEU A 106 -28.44 -25.32 -8.74
CA LEU A 106 -28.97 -26.67 -8.76
C LEU A 106 -28.36 -27.53 -7.63
N LEU A 107 -27.05 -27.46 -7.42
CA LEU A 107 -26.37 -28.18 -6.34
C LEU A 107 -26.91 -27.77 -4.96
N LEU A 108 -27.19 -26.48 -4.75
CA LEU A 108 -27.85 -26.01 -3.52
C LEU A 108 -29.25 -26.60 -3.36
N GLN A 109 -30.05 -26.67 -4.43
CA GLN A 109 -31.39 -27.29 -4.40
C GLN A 109 -31.33 -28.79 -4.09
N LEU A 110 -30.29 -29.48 -4.55
CA LEU A 110 -30.03 -30.88 -4.25
C LEU A 110 -29.43 -31.11 -2.85
N GLY A 111 -29.19 -30.05 -2.07
CA GLY A 111 -28.69 -30.14 -0.69
C GLY A 111 -27.17 -30.30 -0.58
N ALA A 112 -26.40 -29.82 -1.55
CA ALA A 112 -24.94 -29.82 -1.48
C ALA A 112 -24.42 -29.02 -0.27
N ARG A 113 -23.39 -29.56 0.40
CA ARG A 113 -22.76 -28.98 1.60
C ARG A 113 -21.26 -28.79 1.43
N LEU A 114 -20.67 -27.89 2.21
CA LEU A 114 -19.24 -27.63 2.28
C LEU A 114 -18.53 -28.36 3.43
N ASP A 115 -19.26 -28.83 4.43
CA ASP A 115 -18.79 -29.50 5.64
C ASP A 115 -18.94 -31.03 5.59
N ASP A 116 -18.93 -31.60 4.38
CA ASP A 116 -19.17 -33.03 4.20
C ASP A 116 -18.11 -33.89 4.91
N PRO A 117 -18.51 -34.84 5.79
CA PRO A 117 -17.58 -35.62 6.60
C PRO A 117 -16.78 -36.65 5.79
N VAL A 118 -17.18 -36.95 4.55
CA VAL A 118 -16.45 -37.87 3.66
C VAL A 118 -15.09 -37.29 3.25
N MET A 119 -14.96 -35.96 3.22
CA MET A 119 -13.67 -35.29 2.99
C MET A 119 -12.96 -35.05 4.33
N SER A 120 -11.63 -35.21 4.37
CA SER A 120 -10.87 -34.88 5.58
C SER A 120 -10.94 -33.38 5.91
N GLN A 121 -10.85 -33.03 7.20
CA GLN A 121 -10.88 -31.62 7.65
C GLN A 121 -9.80 -30.78 6.95
N GLN A 122 -8.57 -31.29 6.83
CA GLN A 122 -7.50 -30.61 6.10
C GLN A 122 -7.83 -30.43 4.61
N GLY A 123 -8.50 -31.40 3.99
CA GLY A 123 -9.01 -31.29 2.62
C GLY A 123 -10.04 -30.17 2.49
N ARG A 124 -11.01 -30.11 3.40
CA ARG A 124 -12.04 -29.06 3.42
C ARG A 124 -11.43 -27.67 3.61
N GLN A 125 -10.53 -27.49 4.57
CA GLN A 125 -9.83 -26.22 4.80
C GLN A 125 -9.06 -25.73 3.56
N ARG A 126 -8.42 -26.65 2.82
CA ARG A 126 -7.75 -26.31 1.55
C ARG A 126 -8.73 -25.84 0.48
N VAL A 127 -9.86 -26.53 0.35
CA VAL A 127 -10.93 -26.16 -0.60
C VAL A 127 -11.56 -24.83 -0.22
N HIS A 128 -11.88 -24.63 1.06
CA HIS A 128 -12.40 -23.40 1.62
C HIS A 128 -11.49 -22.20 1.36
N SER A 129 -10.18 -22.34 1.61
CA SER A 129 -9.18 -21.32 1.27
C SER A 129 -9.12 -21.03 -0.23
N SER A 130 -9.26 -22.06 -1.07
CA SER A 130 -9.28 -21.92 -2.53
C SER A 130 -10.51 -21.15 -3.03
N ILE A 131 -11.69 -21.43 -2.47
CA ILE A 131 -12.94 -20.70 -2.75
C ILE A 131 -12.74 -19.21 -2.46
N MET A 132 -12.25 -18.88 -1.26
CA MET A 132 -12.12 -17.49 -0.82
C MET A 132 -11.06 -16.72 -1.61
N LYS A 133 -9.90 -17.33 -1.87
CA LYS A 133 -8.89 -16.73 -2.76
C LYS A 133 -9.44 -16.43 -4.15
N ARG A 134 -10.38 -17.24 -4.64
CA ARG A 134 -11.01 -17.04 -5.93
C ARG A 134 -12.05 -15.93 -5.88
N PHE A 135 -12.92 -15.88 -4.88
CA PHE A 135 -13.87 -14.79 -4.71
C PHE A 135 -13.18 -13.43 -4.50
N CYS A 136 -12.05 -13.41 -3.79
CA CYS A 136 -11.25 -12.20 -3.58
C CYS A 136 -10.37 -11.83 -4.80
N SER A 137 -10.43 -12.58 -5.91
CA SER A 137 -9.73 -12.21 -7.14
C SER A 137 -10.56 -11.21 -7.95
N PRO A 138 -10.06 -10.00 -8.26
CA PRO A 138 -10.84 -8.98 -8.96
C PRO A 138 -11.41 -9.45 -10.31
N ARG A 139 -10.64 -10.24 -11.07
CA ARG A 139 -11.08 -10.80 -12.35
C ARG A 139 -12.25 -11.78 -12.19
N TYR A 140 -12.24 -12.57 -11.12
CA TYR A 140 -13.31 -13.52 -10.89
C TYR A 140 -14.55 -12.83 -10.32
N ALA A 141 -14.36 -11.91 -9.38
CA ALA A 141 -15.45 -11.16 -8.74
C ALA A 141 -16.27 -10.35 -9.75
N SER A 142 -15.60 -9.65 -10.68
CA SER A 142 -16.24 -8.93 -11.77
C SER A 142 -16.96 -9.84 -12.76
N SER A 143 -16.41 -11.04 -13.05
CA SER A 143 -17.02 -11.98 -13.98
C SER A 143 -18.16 -12.79 -13.39
N ASN A 144 -18.21 -13.01 -12.06
CA ASN A 144 -19.17 -13.92 -11.42
C ASN A 144 -19.85 -13.32 -10.18
N PRO A 145 -20.40 -12.09 -10.24
CA PRO A 145 -20.98 -11.43 -9.08
C PRO A 145 -22.20 -12.17 -8.52
N ASN A 146 -23.04 -12.75 -9.40
CA ASN A 146 -24.23 -13.51 -9.02
C ASN A 146 -23.88 -14.78 -8.24
N LEU A 147 -22.80 -15.48 -8.62
CA LEU A 147 -22.36 -16.68 -7.94
C LEU A 147 -21.89 -16.35 -6.52
N ILE A 148 -21.11 -15.28 -6.37
CA ILE A 148 -20.65 -14.79 -5.06
C ILE A 148 -21.85 -14.41 -4.19
N LYS A 149 -22.81 -13.68 -4.77
CA LYS A 149 -24.05 -13.31 -4.07
C LYS A 149 -24.82 -14.54 -3.59
N MET A 150 -25.06 -15.54 -4.46
CA MET A 150 -25.74 -16.78 -4.07
C MET A 150 -25.00 -17.57 -2.98
N PHE A 151 -23.65 -17.58 -3.02
CA PHE A 151 -22.84 -18.23 -2.00
C PHE A 151 -23.09 -17.63 -0.61
N PHE A 152 -23.13 -16.30 -0.50
CA PHE A 152 -23.39 -15.64 0.77
C PHE A 152 -24.88 -15.65 1.15
N GLU A 153 -25.81 -15.58 0.19
CA GLU A 153 -27.26 -15.74 0.44
C GLU A 153 -27.58 -17.09 1.10
N SER A 154 -26.88 -18.16 0.68
CA SER A 154 -27.06 -19.51 1.22
C SER A 154 -26.37 -19.75 2.57
N ARG A 155 -25.70 -18.74 3.15
CA ARG A 155 -25.01 -18.80 4.46
C ARG A 155 -23.98 -19.93 4.57
N LEU A 156 -23.41 -20.37 3.45
CA LEU A 156 -22.43 -21.45 3.41
C LEU A 156 -21.15 -21.13 4.18
N GLN A 157 -20.84 -19.85 4.41
CA GLN A 157 -19.70 -19.42 5.22
C GLN A 157 -19.75 -19.94 6.66
N ASN A 158 -20.94 -20.20 7.22
CA ASN A 158 -21.06 -20.74 8.58
C ASN A 158 -20.48 -22.16 8.67
N GLN A 159 -20.69 -22.97 7.63
CA GLN A 159 -20.10 -24.31 7.53
C GLN A 159 -18.57 -24.27 7.50
N MET A 160 -17.99 -23.19 6.96
CA MET A 160 -16.54 -23.01 6.92
C MET A 160 -15.95 -22.60 8.27
N ARG A 161 -16.72 -21.86 9.07
CA ARG A 161 -16.34 -21.44 10.44
C ARG A 161 -16.21 -22.65 11.36
N ASP A 162 -17.14 -23.60 11.26
CA ASP A 162 -17.17 -24.81 12.08
C ASP A 162 -16.01 -25.78 11.79
N ASP A 163 -15.44 -25.70 10.57
CA ASP A 163 -14.28 -26.50 10.14
C ASP A 163 -12.93 -26.02 10.73
N GLY A 164 -12.94 -24.98 11.56
CA GLY A 164 -11.74 -24.41 12.19
C GLY A 164 -10.87 -23.62 11.22
N CYS A 165 -11.42 -23.17 10.10
CA CYS A 165 -10.73 -22.24 9.20
C CYS A 165 -10.39 -20.94 9.94
N GLY A 166 -9.25 -20.32 9.64
CA GLY A 166 -8.89 -19.01 10.20
C GLY A 166 -9.90 -17.92 9.79
N PRO A 167 -9.97 -16.80 10.54
CA PRO A 167 -10.89 -15.69 10.27
C PRO A 167 -10.74 -15.07 8.88
N GLU A 168 -9.56 -15.20 8.26
CA GLU A 168 -9.31 -14.77 6.87
C GLU A 168 -10.20 -15.48 5.83
N VAL A 169 -10.76 -16.65 6.17
CA VAL A 169 -11.55 -17.47 5.24
C VAL A 169 -13.05 -17.26 5.42
N TYR A 170 -13.56 -17.12 6.64
CA TYR A 170 -15.01 -16.97 6.86
C TYR A 170 -15.49 -15.51 6.93
N ASP A 171 -14.57 -14.53 7.02
CA ASP A 171 -14.91 -13.10 7.01
C ASP A 171 -14.05 -12.30 6.01
N PRO A 172 -14.36 -12.40 4.70
CA PRO A 172 -13.58 -11.81 3.61
C PRO A 172 -14.02 -10.39 3.23
N LEU A 173 -14.75 -9.67 4.09
CA LEU A 173 -15.42 -8.41 3.76
C LEU A 173 -14.47 -7.38 3.14
N ALA A 174 -13.33 -7.11 3.79
CA ALA A 174 -12.34 -6.15 3.31
C ALA A 174 -11.77 -6.53 1.94
N GLN A 175 -11.43 -7.81 1.71
CA GLN A 175 -10.89 -8.26 0.43
C GLN A 175 -11.93 -8.24 -0.69
N LEU A 176 -13.20 -8.54 -0.41
CA LEU A 176 -14.27 -8.45 -1.40
C LEU A 176 -14.50 -7.01 -1.84
N ILE A 177 -14.42 -6.03 -0.92
CA ILE A 177 -14.49 -4.61 -1.28
C ILE A 177 -13.35 -4.25 -2.23
N VAL A 178 -12.10 -4.63 -1.92
CA VAL A 178 -10.94 -4.41 -2.81
C VAL A 178 -11.11 -5.10 -4.17
N ALA A 179 -11.74 -6.27 -4.20
CA ALA A 179 -12.03 -7.00 -5.44
C ALA A 179 -13.15 -6.37 -6.28
N GLY A 180 -13.80 -5.30 -5.80
CA GLY A 180 -14.87 -4.59 -6.50
C GLY A 180 -16.27 -5.12 -6.21
N ALA A 181 -16.52 -5.62 -5.00
CA ALA A 181 -17.87 -6.04 -4.58
C ALA A 181 -18.90 -4.89 -4.71
N SER A 182 -20.12 -5.24 -5.14
CA SER A 182 -21.21 -4.27 -5.21
C SER A 182 -21.70 -3.86 -3.82
N THR A 183 -22.32 -2.68 -3.73
CA THR A 183 -22.95 -2.16 -2.51
C THR A 183 -23.97 -3.12 -1.90
N GLU A 184 -24.71 -3.85 -2.75
CA GLU A 184 -25.72 -4.83 -2.32
C GLU A 184 -25.07 -6.05 -1.70
N LEU A 185 -23.95 -6.52 -2.26
CA LEU A 185 -23.21 -7.65 -1.70
C LEU A 185 -22.63 -7.29 -0.33
N VAL A 186 -22.02 -6.11 -0.20
CA VAL A 186 -21.51 -5.62 1.10
C VAL A 186 -22.66 -5.48 2.11
N ARG A 187 -23.81 -4.92 1.69
CA ARG A 187 -25.00 -4.79 2.55
C ARG A 187 -25.52 -6.14 3.01
N LEU A 188 -25.51 -7.14 2.13
CA LEU A 188 -25.91 -8.50 2.47
C LEU A 188 -24.98 -9.11 3.52
N LEU A 189 -23.66 -8.97 3.35
CA LEU A 189 -22.66 -9.49 4.29
C LEU A 189 -22.82 -8.86 5.67
N LEU A 190 -22.96 -7.54 5.75
CA LEU A 190 -23.16 -6.83 7.02
C LEU A 190 -24.44 -7.27 7.73
N ARG A 191 -25.56 -7.45 7.01
CA ARG A 191 -26.81 -7.99 7.57
C ARG A 191 -26.68 -9.41 8.10
N GLN A 192 -25.74 -10.18 7.58
CA GLN A 192 -25.45 -11.54 8.04
C GLN A 192 -24.43 -11.58 9.19
N GLY A 193 -23.98 -10.42 9.70
CA GLY A 193 -23.07 -10.33 10.83
C GLY A 193 -21.60 -10.34 10.47
N ALA A 194 -21.23 -10.00 9.23
CA ALA A 194 -19.83 -9.72 8.89
C ALA A 194 -19.30 -8.57 9.76
N ASP A 195 -18.07 -8.69 10.26
CA ASP A 195 -17.47 -7.70 11.16
C ASP A 195 -17.03 -6.45 10.35
N PRO A 196 -17.66 -5.28 10.56
CA PRO A 196 -17.30 -4.05 9.86
C PRO A 196 -15.89 -3.55 10.22
N GLU A 197 -15.33 -4.00 11.34
CA GLU A 197 -13.99 -3.67 11.83
C GLU A 197 -12.98 -4.81 11.61
N GLY A 198 -13.38 -5.85 10.86
CA GLY A 198 -12.56 -7.03 10.63
C GLY A 198 -11.26 -6.71 9.90
N ILE A 199 -10.15 -6.52 10.63
CA ILE A 199 -8.87 -6.24 10.01
C ILE A 199 -8.28 -7.51 9.41
N ARG A 200 -7.93 -7.46 8.13
CA ARG A 200 -7.45 -8.63 7.40
C ARG A 200 -6.18 -8.30 6.64
N ARG A 201 -5.39 -9.35 6.40
CA ARG A 201 -4.18 -9.25 5.62
C ARG A 201 -4.52 -9.25 4.12
N CYS A 202 -4.10 -8.22 3.40
CA CYS A 202 -4.30 -8.08 1.96
C CYS A 202 -3.05 -8.47 1.17
N SER A 203 -1.86 -8.33 1.76
CA SER A 203 -0.59 -8.73 1.14
C SER A 203 0.37 -9.27 2.20
N ARG A 204 1.56 -9.76 1.82
CA ARG A 204 2.59 -10.17 2.80
C ARG A 204 2.95 -9.08 3.82
N LYS A 205 2.64 -7.81 3.53
CA LYS A 205 3.07 -6.64 4.33
C LYS A 205 1.96 -5.62 4.65
N ASP A 206 0.77 -5.78 4.08
CA ASP A 206 -0.32 -4.81 4.22
C ASP A 206 -1.56 -5.45 4.85
N TYR A 207 -2.09 -4.76 5.86
CA TYR A 207 -3.36 -5.04 6.50
C TYR A 207 -4.38 -3.95 6.11
N LEU A 208 -5.65 -4.32 6.08
CA LEU A 208 -6.74 -3.46 5.67
C LEU A 208 -7.98 -3.74 6.54
N CYS A 209 -8.71 -2.69 6.91
CA CYS A 209 -10.05 -2.83 7.47
C CYS A 209 -11.08 -2.56 6.35
N PRO A 210 -12.34 -3.01 6.51
CA PRO A 210 -13.37 -2.77 5.50
C PRO A 210 -13.54 -1.28 5.15
N LEU A 211 -13.43 -0.39 6.15
CA LEU A 211 -13.55 1.05 5.94
C LEU A 211 -12.39 1.61 5.11
N SER A 212 -11.15 1.20 5.39
CA SER A 212 -10.00 1.60 4.58
C SER A 212 -9.98 0.96 3.19
N ALA A 213 -10.61 -0.22 3.03
CA ALA A 213 -10.85 -0.80 1.71
C ALA A 213 -11.78 0.07 0.86
N ALA A 214 -12.88 0.56 1.43
CA ALA A 214 -13.81 1.45 0.73
C ALA A 214 -13.12 2.75 0.27
N ILE A 215 -12.21 3.29 1.09
CA ILE A 215 -11.39 4.47 0.77
C ILE A 215 -10.38 4.19 -0.34
N THR A 216 -9.75 3.01 -0.30
CA THR A 216 -8.75 2.57 -1.30
C THR A 216 -9.38 2.28 -2.66
N VAL A 217 -10.67 1.91 -2.69
CA VAL A 217 -11.41 1.68 -3.94
C VAL A 217 -12.12 2.96 -4.43
N GLY A 218 -12.25 3.97 -3.57
CA GLY A 218 -12.96 5.21 -3.90
C GLY A 218 -14.47 5.05 -3.94
N SER A 219 -15.05 4.29 -3.00
CA SER A 219 -16.49 4.02 -2.94
C SER A 219 -17.17 4.70 -1.75
N PRO A 220 -17.70 5.93 -1.91
CA PRO A 220 -18.46 6.64 -0.88
C PRO A 220 -19.69 5.85 -0.38
N SER A 221 -20.34 5.10 -1.26
CA SER A 221 -21.54 4.33 -0.92
C SER A 221 -21.21 3.17 0.03
N ILE A 222 -20.12 2.43 -0.23
CA ILE A 222 -19.65 1.36 0.67
C ILE A 222 -19.13 1.97 1.98
N PHE A 223 -18.43 3.11 1.90
CA PHE A 223 -17.96 3.83 3.09
C PHE A 223 -19.10 4.19 4.05
N ARG A 224 -20.15 4.86 3.55
CA ARG A 224 -21.31 5.24 4.37
C ARG A 224 -22.03 4.01 4.93
N LEU A 225 -22.21 2.98 4.11
CA LEU A 225 -22.81 1.72 4.53
C LEU A 225 -22.07 1.08 5.72
N LEU A 226 -20.73 1.10 5.71
CA LEU A 226 -19.93 0.54 6.79
C LEU A 226 -20.10 1.33 8.09
N LEU A 227 -20.11 2.67 8.02
CA LEU A 227 -20.36 3.53 9.17
C LEU A 227 -21.78 3.31 9.76
N GLU A 228 -22.80 3.17 8.90
CA GLU A 228 -24.17 2.82 9.33
C GLU A 228 -24.23 1.50 10.12
N HIS A 229 -23.31 0.57 9.86
CA HIS A 229 -23.24 -0.73 10.54
C HIS A 229 -22.19 -0.76 11.67
N GLY A 230 -21.71 0.41 12.12
CA GLY A 230 -20.86 0.52 13.32
C GLY A 230 -19.35 0.49 13.07
N ALA A 231 -18.90 0.67 11.82
CA ALA A 231 -17.48 0.90 11.56
C ALA A 231 -17.00 2.20 12.24
N VAL A 232 -15.78 2.19 12.77
CA VAL A 232 -15.19 3.29 13.53
C VAL A 232 -14.27 4.09 12.62
N ILE A 233 -14.54 5.40 12.49
CA ILE A 233 -13.79 6.30 11.59
C ILE A 233 -12.30 6.42 11.94
N HIS A 234 -11.95 6.27 13.22
CA HIS A 234 -10.56 6.28 13.69
C HIS A 234 -9.86 4.92 13.50
N GLY A 235 -10.61 3.88 13.13
CA GLY A 235 -10.14 2.51 13.08
C GLY A 235 -9.83 1.93 14.47
N LYS A 236 -9.64 0.61 14.50
CA LYS A 236 -9.24 -0.11 15.71
C LYS A 236 -7.72 -0.04 15.90
N GLY A 237 -7.27 0.32 17.11
CA GLY A 237 -5.85 0.27 17.48
C GLY A 237 -5.30 -1.14 17.30
N MET A 238 -4.33 -1.31 16.39
CA MET A 238 -3.71 -2.62 16.16
C MET A 238 -2.56 -2.87 17.14
N MET A 239 -2.42 -4.12 17.59
CA MET A 239 -1.22 -4.59 18.29
C MET A 239 -0.08 -4.97 17.32
N GLU A 240 -0.39 -5.31 16.06
CA GLU A 240 0.59 -5.65 15.02
C GLU A 240 0.55 -4.62 13.88
N SER A 241 1.71 -4.03 13.57
CA SER A 241 1.77 -2.75 12.85
C SER A 241 1.68 -2.90 11.33
N PRO A 242 0.74 -2.20 10.67
CA PRO A 242 0.70 -2.08 9.22
C PRO A 242 1.90 -1.27 8.73
N HIS A 243 2.60 -1.75 7.69
CA HIS A 243 3.80 -1.12 7.14
C HIS A 243 3.57 0.29 6.54
N LYS A 244 2.30 0.74 6.44
CA LYS A 244 1.88 1.99 5.78
C LYS A 244 0.74 2.73 6.47
N GLY A 245 0.27 2.30 7.65
CA GLY A 245 -0.91 2.89 8.28
C GLY A 245 -2.22 2.67 7.52
N SER A 246 -2.27 1.77 6.53
CA SER A 246 -3.43 1.50 5.66
C SER A 246 -4.68 0.99 6.39
N VAL A 247 -4.55 0.63 7.67
CA VAL A 247 -5.66 0.20 8.52
C VAL A 247 -6.39 1.39 9.14
N VAL A 248 -5.71 2.52 9.28
CA VAL A 248 -6.31 3.76 9.80
C VAL A 248 -7.02 4.46 8.64
N PRO A 249 -8.35 4.68 8.71
CA PRO A 249 -9.13 5.21 7.59
C PRO A 249 -8.61 6.56 7.08
N ILE A 250 -8.29 7.50 7.98
CA ILE A 250 -7.77 8.81 7.57
C ILE A 250 -6.38 8.73 6.92
N CYS A 251 -5.53 7.79 7.33
CA CYS A 251 -4.25 7.53 6.67
C CYS A 251 -4.43 6.86 5.31
N ALA A 252 -5.40 5.95 5.18
CA ALA A 252 -5.77 5.40 3.87
C ALA A 252 -6.29 6.49 2.93
N ALA A 253 -7.06 7.45 3.45
CA ALA A 253 -7.51 8.60 2.69
C ALA A 253 -6.34 9.48 2.25
N ALA A 254 -5.33 9.67 3.10
CA ALA A 254 -4.10 10.37 2.76
C ALA A 254 -3.30 9.65 1.66
N ILE A 255 -3.26 8.31 1.67
CA ILE A 255 -2.67 7.53 0.58
C ILE A 255 -3.47 7.71 -0.72
N SER A 256 -4.80 7.62 -0.66
CA SER A 256 -5.68 7.82 -1.82
C SER A 256 -5.57 9.24 -2.37
N LEU A 257 -5.43 10.25 -1.51
CA LEU A 257 -5.22 11.65 -1.90
C LEU A 257 -3.98 11.83 -2.79
N ALA A 258 -2.89 11.12 -2.47
CA ALA A 258 -1.66 11.15 -3.25
C ALA A 258 -1.78 10.37 -4.58
N ARG A 259 -2.54 9.26 -4.60
CA ARG A 259 -2.45 8.26 -5.68
C ARG A 259 -3.64 8.18 -6.61
N HIS A 260 -4.78 8.76 -6.25
CA HIS A 260 -6.02 8.57 -6.98
C HIS A 260 -6.80 9.87 -7.11
N HIS A 261 -7.35 10.14 -8.29
CA HIS A 261 -8.17 11.33 -8.57
C HIS A 261 -9.35 11.53 -7.60
N TYR A 262 -9.95 10.45 -7.08
CA TYR A 262 -11.04 10.51 -6.10
C TYR A 262 -10.57 10.72 -4.65
N GLY A 263 -9.26 10.80 -4.40
CA GLY A 263 -8.69 10.86 -3.07
C GLY A 263 -9.11 12.08 -2.26
N MET A 264 -9.28 13.24 -2.91
CA MET A 264 -9.84 14.46 -2.31
C MET A 264 -11.26 14.21 -1.78
N SER A 265 -12.12 13.61 -2.59
CA SER A 265 -13.50 13.30 -2.23
C SER A 265 -13.58 12.33 -1.05
N MET A 266 -12.72 11.30 -1.02
CA MET A 266 -12.68 10.35 0.10
C MET A 266 -12.10 10.97 1.37
N MET A 267 -11.08 11.83 1.25
CA MET A 267 -10.51 12.59 2.37
C MET A 267 -11.56 13.51 2.97
N GLN A 268 -12.25 14.30 2.14
CA GLN A 268 -13.35 15.15 2.58
C GLN A 268 -14.43 14.34 3.29
N LEU A 269 -14.84 13.21 2.72
CA LEU A 269 -15.86 12.35 3.31
C LEU A 269 -15.44 11.82 4.70
N CYS A 270 -14.16 11.47 4.89
CA CYS A 270 -13.65 11.07 6.20
C CYS A 270 -13.75 12.21 7.23
N LEU A 271 -13.35 13.42 6.84
CA LEU A 271 -13.40 14.60 7.72
C LEU A 271 -14.85 14.99 8.09
N GLU A 272 -15.78 14.90 7.13
CA GLU A 272 -17.22 15.12 7.38
C GLU A 272 -17.80 14.16 8.42
N HIS A 273 -17.24 12.95 8.53
CA HIS A 273 -17.65 11.94 9.51
C HIS A 273 -16.78 11.95 10.78
N GLY A 274 -16.07 13.05 11.05
CA GLY A 274 -15.36 13.28 12.30
C GLY A 274 -13.96 12.66 12.39
N ALA A 275 -13.35 12.29 11.26
CA ALA A 275 -11.96 11.84 11.27
C ALA A 275 -11.02 12.97 11.75
N ASP A 276 -10.06 12.63 12.62
CA ASP A 276 -9.04 13.56 13.07
C ASP A 276 -7.90 13.65 12.02
N ILE A 277 -7.76 14.84 11.40
CA ILE A 277 -6.72 15.15 10.41
C ILE A 277 -5.29 14.97 10.98
N ASN A 278 -5.14 15.02 12.31
CA ASN A 278 -3.89 14.87 13.02
C ASN A 278 -3.79 13.54 13.79
N GLN A 279 -4.66 12.57 13.47
CA GLN A 279 -4.67 11.28 14.16
C GLN A 279 -3.30 10.61 14.11
N ARG A 280 -2.76 10.30 15.29
CA ARG A 280 -1.44 9.68 15.40
C ARG A 280 -1.55 8.17 15.48
N PHE A 281 -0.65 7.48 14.79
CA PHE A 281 -0.61 6.03 14.80
C PHE A 281 0.81 5.48 14.67
N PRO A 282 1.19 4.47 15.46
CA PRO A 282 2.51 3.88 15.36
C PRO A 282 2.63 2.99 14.11
N ILE A 283 3.50 3.37 13.18
CA ILE A 283 3.86 2.58 12.01
C ILE A 283 5.27 2.03 12.13
N ARG A 284 5.49 0.85 11.53
CA ARG A 284 6.82 0.28 11.35
C ARG A 284 7.27 0.45 9.90
N VAL A 285 8.30 1.27 9.68
CA VAL A 285 8.82 1.54 8.33
C VAL A 285 10.05 0.68 8.08
N TYR A 286 10.01 -0.16 7.04
CA TYR A 286 11.17 -0.93 6.59
C TYR A 286 11.85 -0.23 5.40
N GLY A 287 13.03 0.35 5.60
CA GLY A 287 13.79 1.02 4.54
C GLY A 287 15.32 0.94 4.71
N PRO A 288 16.10 0.72 3.63
CA PRO A 288 17.56 0.55 3.67
C PRO A 288 18.36 1.84 3.93
N ARG A 289 17.72 3.00 4.07
CA ARG A 289 18.40 4.30 4.32
C ARG A 289 17.66 5.25 5.28
N LEU A 290 16.59 4.80 5.94
CA LEU A 290 15.96 5.55 7.05
C LEU A 290 16.31 4.97 8.43
N TRP A 291 17.32 4.10 8.49
CA TRP A 291 18.08 3.64 9.66
C TRP A 291 17.22 3.25 10.86
N THR A 292 17.23 1.93 11.14
CA THR A 292 16.66 1.17 12.27
C THR A 292 15.28 0.55 12.07
N ASN A 293 15.08 -0.56 12.78
CA ASN A 293 13.89 -1.40 12.79
C ASN A 293 12.81 -0.80 13.72
N ASP A 294 12.80 0.53 13.81
CA ASP A 294 12.16 1.29 14.88
C ASP A 294 10.73 1.69 14.52
N TRP A 295 10.04 2.13 15.57
CA TRP A 295 8.65 2.54 15.52
C TRP A 295 8.58 4.05 15.28
N TYR A 296 7.67 4.45 14.40
CA TYR A 296 7.46 5.85 14.04
C TYR A 296 6.04 6.26 14.35
N GLU A 297 5.86 7.43 14.93
CA GLU A 297 4.55 8.04 15.08
C GLU A 297 4.18 8.73 13.76
N ALA A 298 3.25 8.14 13.02
CA ALA A 298 2.78 8.69 11.76
C ALA A 298 1.50 9.51 11.94
N SER A 299 1.41 10.58 11.16
CA SER A 299 0.20 11.38 10.94
C SER A 299 -0.29 11.19 9.50
N PRO A 300 -1.54 11.59 9.18
CA PRO A 300 -2.03 11.57 7.81
C PRO A 300 -1.14 12.38 6.86
N LEU A 301 -0.59 13.51 7.33
CA LEU A 301 0.37 14.31 6.58
C LEU A 301 1.66 13.55 6.29
N SER A 302 2.25 12.88 7.29
CA SER A 302 3.49 12.12 7.10
C SER A 302 3.29 10.93 6.15
N VAL A 303 2.11 10.29 6.19
CA VAL A 303 1.72 9.21 5.28
C VAL A 303 1.51 9.73 3.85
N PHE A 304 0.86 10.89 3.70
CA PHE A 304 0.72 11.56 2.40
C PHE A 304 2.09 11.87 1.79
N LEU A 305 2.98 12.51 2.54
CA LEU A 305 4.34 12.86 2.10
C LEU A 305 5.17 11.62 1.74
N THR A 306 5.04 10.53 2.50
CA THR A 306 5.69 9.25 2.14
C THR A 306 5.10 8.65 0.87
N SER A 307 3.80 8.82 0.65
CA SER A 307 3.08 8.20 -0.49
C SER A 307 3.40 8.86 -1.82
N ILE A 308 3.54 10.19 -1.85
CA ILE A 308 3.97 10.96 -3.04
C ILE A 308 5.41 10.63 -3.44
N MET A 309 6.26 10.17 -2.52
CA MET A 309 7.68 9.88 -2.80
C MET A 309 7.98 8.45 -3.27
N VAL A 310 7.06 7.51 -3.08
CA VAL A 310 7.31 6.06 -3.27
C VAL A 310 6.50 5.45 -4.42
N GLY A 311 5.49 6.15 -4.94
CA GLY A 311 4.58 5.61 -5.96
C GLY A 311 4.40 6.52 -7.18
N GLU A 312 3.71 5.99 -8.19
CA GLU A 312 3.18 6.80 -9.30
C GLU A 312 2.13 7.76 -8.74
N ILE A 313 2.28 9.03 -9.06
CA ILE A 313 1.39 10.09 -8.59
C ILE A 313 0.39 10.40 -9.71
N GLU A 314 -0.90 10.27 -9.44
CA GLU A 314 -1.95 10.67 -10.40
C GLU A 314 -2.35 12.15 -10.24
N ASN A 315 -2.21 12.72 -9.04
CA ASN A 315 -2.66 14.09 -8.71
C ASN A 315 -1.50 15.07 -8.50
N ASP A 316 -1.71 16.37 -8.64
CA ASP A 316 -0.69 17.36 -8.25
C ASP A 316 -0.46 17.30 -6.72
N PRO A 317 0.72 16.87 -6.24
CA PRO A 317 0.97 16.70 -4.81
C PRO A 317 0.90 18.03 -4.04
N VAL A 318 1.08 19.16 -4.73
CA VAL A 318 0.93 20.48 -4.13
C VAL A 318 -0.53 20.75 -3.75
N GLN A 319 -1.48 20.38 -4.61
CA GLN A 319 -2.91 20.58 -4.31
C GLN A 319 -3.34 19.74 -3.11
N GLY A 320 -2.90 18.48 -3.05
CA GLY A 320 -3.17 17.60 -1.90
C GLY A 320 -2.55 18.14 -0.61
N LEU A 321 -1.33 18.67 -0.68
CA LEU A 321 -0.66 19.26 0.48
C LEU A 321 -1.37 20.54 0.96
N VAL A 322 -1.66 21.48 0.07
CA VAL A 322 -2.42 22.70 0.40
C VAL A 322 -3.74 22.34 1.06
N TYR A 323 -4.47 21.38 0.49
CA TYR A 323 -5.74 20.91 1.06
C TYR A 323 -5.58 20.39 2.50
N LEU A 324 -4.56 19.57 2.79
CA LEU A 324 -4.33 19.07 4.15
C LEU A 324 -4.03 20.22 5.12
N LEU A 325 -3.19 21.17 4.71
CA LEU A 325 -2.79 22.30 5.54
C LEU A 325 -3.95 23.26 5.82
N ASP A 326 -4.76 23.56 4.80
CA ASP A 326 -5.97 24.38 4.94
C ASP A 326 -6.99 23.77 5.91
N ARG A 327 -6.96 22.44 6.07
CA ARG A 327 -7.80 21.69 7.02
C ARG A 327 -7.15 21.49 8.40
N GLY A 328 -6.01 22.13 8.66
CA GLY A 328 -5.35 22.14 9.97
C GLY A 328 -4.42 20.95 10.22
N ALA A 329 -3.88 20.32 9.16
CA ALA A 329 -2.82 19.34 9.32
C ALA A 329 -1.56 20.00 9.90
N LEU A 330 -1.04 19.45 10.99
CA LEU A 330 0.15 19.98 11.67
C LEU A 330 1.43 19.56 10.93
N ILE A 331 2.29 20.55 10.66
CA ILE A 331 3.55 20.40 9.92
C ILE A 331 4.68 19.93 10.82
N SER A 332 4.79 20.58 11.98
CA SER A 332 5.70 20.19 13.04
C SER A 332 5.05 19.06 13.82
N ASN A 333 5.82 18.00 14.09
CA ASN A 333 5.37 16.97 15.01
C ASN A 333 5.54 17.54 16.43
N PRO A 334 4.46 17.79 17.21
CA PRO A 334 4.55 18.47 18.52
C PRO A 334 5.29 17.70 19.62
N ALA A 335 6.06 16.67 19.30
CA ALA A 335 6.65 15.76 20.27
C ALA A 335 8.17 15.64 20.09
N LYS A 336 8.91 16.64 20.58
CA LYS A 336 10.23 16.36 21.21
C LYS A 336 10.10 15.50 22.48
N ASN A 337 8.86 15.24 22.92
CA ASN A 337 8.57 14.31 24.00
C ASN A 337 8.50 12.89 23.45
N ARG A 338 9.52 12.10 23.78
CA ARG A 338 9.53 10.65 23.62
C ARG A 338 8.37 10.05 24.40
N VAL A 339 7.23 9.84 23.75
CA VAL A 339 6.10 9.13 24.36
C VAL A 339 6.25 7.67 23.99
N THR A 340 6.48 6.84 25.00
CA THR A 340 6.35 5.38 24.89
C THR A 340 4.89 5.01 25.16
N PRO A 341 4.07 4.70 24.15
CA PRO A 341 2.79 4.08 24.42
C PRO A 341 3.03 2.70 25.04
N PHE A 342 2.11 2.31 25.93
CA PHE A 342 2.15 1.05 26.68
C PHE A 342 2.55 -0.13 25.76
N ASN A 343 3.57 -0.87 26.18
CA ASN A 343 4.15 -2.09 25.56
C ASN A 343 5.18 -1.98 24.41
N MET A 344 5.75 -0.81 24.09
CA MET A 344 6.86 -0.75 23.12
C MET A 344 8.25 -0.84 23.78
N LYS A 345 9.14 -1.68 23.24
CA LYS A 345 10.53 -1.88 23.72
C LYS A 345 11.51 -0.76 23.29
N SER A 346 11.10 0.14 22.40
CA SER A 346 11.87 1.28 21.94
C SER A 346 11.00 2.54 21.87
N ASP A 347 11.60 3.70 22.12
CA ASP A 347 10.95 5.01 21.99
C ASP A 347 10.46 5.22 20.54
N LEU A 348 9.28 5.83 20.37
CA LEU A 348 8.81 6.26 19.05
C LEU A 348 9.67 7.42 18.54
N VAL A 349 10.17 7.31 17.31
CA VAL A 349 10.92 8.38 16.64
C VAL A 349 9.95 9.24 15.82
N SER A 350 9.97 10.55 16.03
CA SER A 350 9.27 11.54 15.21
C SER A 350 10.23 12.14 14.18
N HIS A 351 9.89 12.07 12.89
CA HIS A 351 10.61 12.82 11.84
C HIS A 351 9.88 14.11 11.50
N SER A 352 10.65 15.16 11.18
CA SER A 352 10.08 16.38 10.59
C SER A 352 9.48 16.07 9.22
N SER A 353 8.47 16.84 8.81
CA SER A 353 7.87 16.70 7.47
C SER A 353 8.91 16.86 6.35
N LEU A 354 9.93 17.71 6.56
CA LEU A 354 11.04 17.89 5.63
C LEU A 354 12.02 16.72 5.63
N ASP A 355 12.32 16.10 6.79
CA ASP A 355 13.16 14.89 6.86
C ASP A 355 12.57 13.73 6.05
N ILE A 356 11.25 13.56 6.07
CA ILE A 356 10.56 12.51 5.31
C ILE A 356 10.77 12.73 3.80
N VAL A 357 10.52 13.96 3.34
CA VAL A 357 10.58 14.32 1.92
C VAL A 357 12.03 14.29 1.42
N LEU A 358 12.98 14.85 2.17
CA LEU A 358 14.40 14.90 1.80
C LEU A 358 15.09 13.55 1.98
N GLY A 359 14.72 12.76 2.99
CA GLY A 359 15.21 11.40 3.23
C GLY A 359 14.88 10.41 2.12
N LEU A 360 13.72 10.59 1.46
CA LEU A 360 13.27 9.74 0.36
C LEU A 360 13.76 10.20 -1.02
N ARG A 361 14.41 11.38 -1.12
CA ARG A 361 14.95 11.97 -2.36
C ARG A 361 15.81 11.00 -3.18
N ASN A 362 16.63 10.18 -2.51
CA ASN A 362 17.57 9.25 -3.17
C ASN A 362 16.91 8.05 -3.88
N ARG A 363 15.58 7.89 -3.81
CA ARG A 363 14.85 6.82 -4.53
C ARG A 363 14.13 7.32 -5.78
N ALA A 364 13.85 8.62 -5.88
CA ALA A 364 12.99 9.19 -6.92
C ALA A 364 13.81 9.98 -7.95
N ALA A 365 14.70 9.30 -8.68
CA ALA A 365 15.44 9.89 -9.81
C ALA A 365 14.53 10.27 -11.01
N ARG A 366 13.20 10.22 -10.87
CA ARG A 366 12.27 10.33 -12.00
C ARG A 366 11.37 11.57 -12.02
N GLU A 367 11.12 12.27 -10.92
CA GLU A 367 10.28 13.49 -10.96
C GLU A 367 10.70 14.53 -9.90
N HIS A 368 11.86 15.18 -10.12
CA HIS A 368 12.41 16.22 -9.23
C HIS A 368 11.56 17.50 -9.13
N VAL A 369 10.66 17.75 -10.10
CA VAL A 369 9.87 18.99 -10.18
C VAL A 369 8.87 19.11 -9.02
N HIS A 370 8.25 18.00 -8.62
CA HIS A 370 7.27 18.01 -7.53
C HIS A 370 7.92 18.16 -6.16
N LEU A 371 9.13 17.63 -5.98
CA LEU A 371 9.88 17.69 -4.73
C LEU A 371 10.16 19.13 -4.30
N LEU A 372 10.74 19.94 -5.19
CA LEU A 372 11.09 21.33 -4.88
C LEU A 372 9.84 22.18 -4.60
N ARG A 373 8.74 21.93 -5.32
CA ARG A 373 7.46 22.62 -5.08
C ARG A 373 6.88 22.27 -3.70
N VAL A 374 6.89 20.99 -3.32
CA VAL A 374 6.43 20.53 -2.00
C VAL A 374 7.33 21.08 -0.89
N VAL A 375 8.65 21.05 -1.05
CA VAL A 375 9.59 21.63 -0.08
C VAL A 375 9.38 23.14 0.08
N LYS A 376 9.26 23.89 -1.04
CA LYS A 376 8.95 25.34 -0.99
C LYS A 376 7.68 25.61 -0.18
N LEU A 377 6.64 24.82 -0.40
CA LEU A 377 5.38 24.98 0.33
C LEU A 377 5.55 24.65 1.82
N LEU A 378 6.18 23.52 2.16
CA LEU A 378 6.41 23.15 3.56
C LEU A 378 7.23 24.22 4.30
N VAL A 379 8.27 24.75 3.67
CA VAL A 379 9.08 25.83 4.24
C VAL A 379 8.26 27.11 4.41
N TYR A 380 7.43 27.49 3.43
CA TYR A 380 6.53 28.64 3.54
C TYR A 380 5.59 28.54 4.76
N TYR A 381 5.12 27.33 5.07
CA TYR A 381 4.30 27.10 6.26
C TYR A 381 5.13 26.80 7.54
N GLY A 382 6.43 27.08 7.55
CA GLY A 382 7.28 27.04 8.74
C GLY A 382 7.88 25.68 9.10
N ALA A 383 7.90 24.70 8.17
CA ALA A 383 8.47 23.37 8.45
C ALA A 383 9.97 23.38 8.77
N ALA A 384 10.70 24.44 8.42
CA ALA A 384 12.16 24.52 8.56
C ALA A 384 12.64 25.29 9.78
N ARG A 385 11.79 26.10 10.45
CA ARG A 385 12.23 27.10 11.44
C ARG A 385 13.14 26.52 12.54
N ASP A 386 12.77 25.39 13.12
CA ASP A 386 13.52 24.79 14.22
C ASP A 386 14.63 23.81 13.79
N ASP A 387 14.63 23.37 12.52
CA ASP A 387 15.46 22.26 12.03
C ASP A 387 16.40 22.66 10.87
N THR A 388 16.42 23.93 10.46
CA THR A 388 17.18 24.41 9.28
C THR A 388 18.65 23.98 9.34
N GLY A 389 19.33 24.16 10.48
CA GLY A 389 20.73 23.74 10.65
C GLY A 389 20.94 22.24 10.43
N HIS A 390 20.08 21.41 11.02
CA HIS A 390 20.14 19.95 10.88
C HIS A 390 19.86 19.50 9.44
N LEU A 391 18.84 20.08 8.81
CA LEU A 391 18.45 19.77 7.43
C LEU A 391 19.55 20.15 6.44
N LEU A 392 20.14 21.33 6.60
CA LEU A 392 21.28 21.77 5.78
C LEU A 392 22.46 20.79 5.97
N SER A 393 22.86 20.47 7.21
CA SER A 393 24.03 19.63 7.45
C SER A 393 23.85 18.18 6.98
N LYS A 394 22.64 17.65 7.10
CA LYS A 394 22.34 16.24 6.78
C LYS A 394 22.14 15.99 5.28
N TYR A 395 21.52 16.94 4.56
CA TYR A 395 21.08 16.73 3.18
C TYR A 395 21.91 17.47 2.12
N LEU A 396 22.75 18.43 2.50
CA LEU A 396 23.64 19.16 1.57
C LEU A 396 25.08 18.64 1.56
N TRP A 397 25.30 17.38 1.95
CA TRP A 397 26.65 16.81 2.00
C TRP A 397 27.17 16.38 0.61
N GLY A 398 28.35 16.88 0.24
CA GLY A 398 28.94 16.78 -1.10
C GLY A 398 29.60 15.45 -1.49
N SER A 399 29.47 14.38 -0.70
CA SER A 399 30.27 13.15 -0.88
C SER A 399 29.98 12.36 -2.17
N TYR A 400 28.89 12.65 -2.89
CA TYR A 400 28.50 11.94 -4.13
C TYR A 400 27.79 12.83 -5.18
N ILE A 401 28.12 14.12 -5.27
CA ILE A 401 27.55 14.99 -6.32
C ILE A 401 28.35 14.78 -7.61
N SER A 402 27.78 14.08 -8.57
CA SER A 402 28.48 13.70 -9.80
C SER A 402 28.19 14.66 -10.96
N SER A 403 27.08 15.40 -10.91
CA SER A 403 26.64 16.30 -11.98
C SER A 403 26.51 17.78 -11.55
N THR A 404 26.71 18.69 -12.50
CA THR A 404 26.47 20.13 -12.33
C THR A 404 25.01 20.45 -12.01
N GLN A 405 24.07 19.65 -12.53
CA GLN A 405 22.64 19.79 -12.31
C GLN A 405 22.25 19.49 -10.84
N GLU A 406 22.76 18.39 -10.27
CA GLU A 406 22.56 18.07 -8.85
C GLU A 406 23.10 19.18 -7.93
N ARG A 407 24.23 19.80 -8.28
CA ARG A 407 24.79 20.93 -7.55
C ARG A 407 23.87 22.15 -7.59
N SER A 408 23.33 22.51 -8.76
CA SER A 408 22.37 23.63 -8.85
C SER A 408 21.10 23.40 -8.05
N GLU A 409 20.58 22.16 -8.03
CA GLU A 409 19.39 21.80 -7.23
C GLU A 409 19.65 21.90 -5.73
N GLN A 410 20.83 21.49 -5.28
CA GLN A 410 21.20 21.62 -3.86
C GLN A 410 21.37 23.08 -3.43
N ILE A 411 21.91 23.93 -4.31
CA ILE A 411 21.97 25.38 -4.07
C ILE A 411 20.55 25.96 -4.00
N GLU A 412 19.64 25.55 -4.90
CA GLU A 412 18.25 26.02 -4.85
C GLU A 412 17.54 25.54 -3.57
N LEU A 413 17.76 24.29 -3.15
CA LEU A 413 17.25 23.76 -1.88
C LEU A 413 17.77 24.57 -0.68
N ALA A 414 19.07 24.88 -0.65
CA ALA A 414 19.66 25.72 0.38
C ALA A 414 19.01 27.11 0.43
N LYS A 415 18.82 27.75 -0.73
CA LYS A 415 18.13 29.05 -0.82
C LYS A 415 16.72 28.98 -0.24
N ILE A 416 15.97 27.92 -0.54
CA ILE A 416 14.61 27.74 -0.01
C ILE A 416 14.63 27.60 1.51
N LEU A 417 15.48 26.73 2.05
CA LEU A 417 15.56 26.50 3.49
C LEU A 417 16.00 27.74 4.28
N ILE A 418 16.93 28.52 3.72
CA ILE A 418 17.45 29.74 4.36
C ILE A 418 16.43 30.89 4.27
N ALA A 419 15.50 30.88 3.30
CA ALA A 419 14.59 31.99 3.07
C ALA A 419 13.59 32.27 4.22
N ASP A 420 13.20 31.27 5.00
CA ASP A 420 12.30 31.42 6.16
C ASP A 420 13.07 31.54 7.50
N LEU A 421 14.41 31.64 7.45
CA LEU A 421 15.25 31.73 8.62
C LEU A 421 15.18 33.15 9.22
N MET A 422 14.87 33.25 10.51
CA MET A 422 14.89 34.54 11.20
C MET A 422 16.33 35.06 11.27
N VAL A 423 16.51 36.36 11.04
CA VAL A 423 17.85 37.01 11.05
C VAL A 423 18.60 36.70 12.34
N GLU A 424 17.88 36.64 13.46
CA GLU A 424 18.43 36.34 14.78
C GLU A 424 18.91 34.89 14.92
N GLU A 425 18.37 33.93 14.18
CA GLU A 425 18.72 32.49 14.26
C GLU A 425 19.83 32.12 13.25
N THR A 426 20.14 33.01 12.31
CA THR A 426 21.12 32.78 11.23
C THR A 426 22.50 32.38 11.74
N HIS A 427 22.95 32.96 12.84
CA HIS A 427 24.28 32.72 13.41
C HIS A 427 24.41 31.33 14.06
N GLU A 428 23.36 30.84 14.70
CA GLU A 428 23.31 29.50 15.30
C GLU A 428 23.28 28.42 14.21
N VAL A 429 22.44 28.62 13.19
CA VAL A 429 22.36 27.73 12.01
C VAL A 429 23.67 27.71 11.24
N LEU A 430 24.32 28.86 11.05
CA LEU A 430 25.62 28.96 10.41
C LEU A 430 26.70 28.19 11.19
N ALA A 431 26.77 28.38 12.51
CA ALA A 431 27.70 27.65 13.36
C ALA A 431 27.46 26.14 13.31
N HIS A 432 26.21 25.70 13.40
CA HIS A 432 25.83 24.28 13.31
C HIS A 432 26.20 23.66 11.96
N TYR A 433 25.92 24.37 10.86
CA TYR A 433 26.24 23.90 9.51
C TYR A 433 27.76 23.72 9.31
N ILE A 434 28.54 24.70 9.74
CA ILE A 434 30.01 24.65 9.64
C ILE A 434 30.57 23.45 10.41
N ILE A 435 30.15 23.26 11.67
CA ILE A 435 30.65 22.18 12.53
C ILE A 435 30.32 20.80 11.96
N ASN A 436 29.11 20.62 11.41
CA ASN A 436 28.60 19.30 11.04
C ASN A 436 28.74 18.95 9.54
N ALA A 437 28.82 19.95 8.65
CA ALA A 437 28.80 19.74 7.19
C ALA A 437 30.15 20.03 6.51
N CYS A 438 30.94 20.98 7.03
CA CYS A 438 32.25 21.33 6.48
C CYS A 438 33.35 20.41 7.04
N SER A 439 33.36 19.14 6.61
CA SER A 439 34.45 18.21 6.93
C SER A 439 35.67 18.47 6.03
N PRO A 440 36.91 18.48 6.56
CA PRO A 440 38.13 18.84 5.82
C PRO A 440 38.60 17.83 4.76
N ILE A 441 37.82 16.79 4.44
CA ILE A 441 38.32 15.57 3.77
C ILE A 441 38.08 15.54 2.24
N LEU A 442 37.28 16.44 1.63
CA LEU A 442 36.89 16.31 0.21
C LEU A 442 36.81 17.64 -0.58
N PRO A 443 37.58 17.82 -1.68
CA PRO A 443 37.66 19.07 -2.44
C PRO A 443 36.44 19.39 -3.33
N LEU A 444 35.54 18.42 -3.58
CA LEU A 444 34.29 18.68 -4.32
C LEU A 444 33.22 19.41 -3.47
N ALA A 445 33.39 19.37 -2.14
CA ALA A 445 32.51 19.99 -1.17
C ALA A 445 32.72 21.52 -1.05
N ASP A 446 33.87 22.04 -1.49
CA ASP A 446 34.25 23.44 -1.30
C ASP A 446 33.29 24.41 -2.01
N ALA A 447 32.98 24.21 -3.30
CA ALA A 447 32.15 25.16 -4.04
C ALA A 447 30.69 25.20 -3.59
N LEU A 448 30.11 24.07 -3.17
CA LEU A 448 28.75 24.03 -2.64
C LEU A 448 28.69 24.66 -1.25
N ASN A 449 29.62 24.29 -0.37
CA ASN A 449 29.70 24.83 0.99
C ASN A 449 29.94 26.34 0.98
N ILE A 450 30.83 26.84 0.11
CA ILE A 450 31.06 28.29 -0.06
C ILE A 450 29.74 29.00 -0.44
N ASN A 451 28.97 28.47 -1.38
CA ASN A 451 27.70 29.07 -1.78
C ASN A 451 26.66 29.06 -0.64
N VAL A 452 26.55 27.96 0.11
CA VAL A 452 25.61 27.86 1.25
C VAL A 452 26.01 28.81 2.37
N VAL A 453 27.31 28.91 2.68
CA VAL A 453 27.85 29.87 3.67
C VAL A 453 27.60 31.32 3.23
N GLN A 454 27.82 31.65 1.95
CA GLN A 454 27.49 32.96 1.40
C GLN A 454 26.00 33.31 1.53
N LEU A 455 25.11 32.34 1.28
CA LEU A 455 23.67 32.53 1.45
C LEU A 455 23.29 32.78 2.91
N LEU A 456 23.88 32.06 3.87
CA LEU A 456 23.64 32.25 5.30
C LEU A 456 24.18 33.61 5.79
N ILE A 457 25.36 34.02 5.34
CA ILE A 457 25.93 35.34 5.65
C ILE A 457 25.05 36.45 5.07
N ALA A 458 24.55 36.29 3.84
CA ALA A 458 23.64 37.24 3.22
C ALA A 458 22.32 37.35 4.02
N ALA A 459 21.74 36.23 4.46
CA ALA A 459 20.54 36.20 5.29
C ALA A 459 20.75 36.87 6.68
N GLY A 460 21.93 36.70 7.28
CA GLY A 460 22.28 37.28 8.59
C GLY A 460 22.82 38.72 8.54
N SER A 461 23.10 39.29 7.36
CA SER A 461 23.71 40.61 7.18
C SER A 461 22.85 41.80 7.62
N ALA A 462 21.60 41.54 8.04
CA ALA A 462 20.73 42.52 8.70
C ALA A 462 20.86 42.56 10.25
N GLY A 463 21.58 41.62 10.89
CA GLY A 463 21.47 41.38 12.34
C GLY A 463 22.70 41.64 13.23
N ASN A 464 23.91 41.21 12.87
CA ASN A 464 25.10 41.46 13.71
C ASN A 464 26.43 41.07 13.00
N SER A 465 27.17 42.06 12.51
CA SER A 465 28.44 41.84 11.78
C SER A 465 29.57 41.25 12.64
N ALA A 466 29.54 41.52 13.95
CA ALA A 466 30.60 41.12 14.89
C ALA A 466 30.62 39.62 15.19
N THR A 467 29.47 38.96 15.22
CA THR A 467 29.35 37.53 15.48
C THR A 467 29.75 36.71 14.26
N ASN A 468 29.34 37.15 13.05
CA ASN A 468 29.75 36.56 11.78
C ASN A 468 31.27 36.65 11.57
N ALA A 469 31.90 37.76 11.99
CA ALA A 469 33.35 37.90 11.94
C ALA A 469 34.08 36.92 12.88
N LYS A 470 33.55 36.66 14.09
CA LYS A 470 34.13 35.67 15.03
C LYS A 470 34.00 34.23 14.53
N ILE A 471 32.89 33.89 13.89
CA ILE A 471 32.67 32.57 13.28
C ILE A 471 33.57 32.35 12.06
N LEU A 472 33.72 33.38 11.20
CA LEU A 472 34.67 33.37 10.09
C LEU A 472 36.12 33.23 10.56
N VAL A 473 36.50 33.83 11.69
CA VAL A 473 37.84 33.67 12.29
C VAL A 473 38.05 32.26 12.85
N ALA A 474 37.01 31.62 13.40
CA ALA A 474 37.07 30.23 13.87
C ALA A 474 37.14 29.18 12.73
N LEU A 475 36.79 29.56 11.50
CA LEU A 475 36.91 28.74 10.28
C LEU A 475 38.34 28.70 9.72
N ILE A 476 39.15 29.73 9.98
CA ILE A 476 40.52 29.87 9.44
C ILE A 476 41.42 28.67 9.80
N PRO A 477 41.45 28.16 11.05
CA PRO A 477 42.31 27.04 11.43
C PRO A 477 41.99 25.72 10.69
N HIS A 478 40.74 25.49 10.32
CA HIS A 478 40.29 24.27 9.63
C HIS A 478 40.65 24.25 8.13
N TYR A 479 40.88 25.41 7.53
CA TYR A 479 41.31 25.56 6.13
C TYR A 479 42.82 25.78 5.97
N THR A 480 43.52 26.22 7.03
CA THR A 480 44.97 26.44 7.00
C THR A 480 45.80 25.16 7.09
N SER A 481 45.25 24.03 7.57
CA SER A 481 46.03 22.78 7.73
C SER A 481 46.28 21.99 6.44
N TYR A 482 45.72 22.42 5.30
CA TYR A 482 45.89 21.76 3.99
C TYR A 482 46.68 22.59 2.98
N ALA A 483 47.13 23.80 3.36
CA ALA A 483 47.99 24.63 2.50
C ALA A 483 49.43 24.11 2.41
N ASP A 484 49.84 23.18 3.28
CA ASP A 484 51.21 22.67 3.34
C ASP A 484 51.48 21.51 2.36
N ASP A 485 50.45 20.86 1.80
CA ASP A 485 50.62 19.76 0.83
C ASP A 485 50.43 20.23 -0.63
N GLY A 486 51.33 21.13 -1.06
CA GLY A 486 51.94 21.23 -2.42
C GLY A 486 51.10 21.19 -3.71
N THR A 487 49.78 21.04 -3.67
CA THR A 487 48.91 20.94 -4.85
C THR A 487 47.76 21.93 -4.73
N THR A 488 48.10 23.20 -4.95
CA THR A 488 47.16 24.32 -5.01
C THR A 488 46.16 24.11 -6.14
N ASN A 489 44.97 23.62 -5.80
CA ASN A 489 43.82 23.55 -6.69
C ASN A 489 43.18 24.96 -6.73
N ALA A 490 42.99 25.53 -7.92
CA ALA A 490 42.53 26.92 -8.11
C ALA A 490 41.18 27.27 -7.42
N ALA A 491 40.40 26.26 -7.04
CA ALA A 491 39.17 26.42 -6.25
C ALA A 491 39.43 26.81 -4.78
N VAL A 492 40.53 26.33 -4.17
CA VAL A 492 40.91 26.61 -2.77
C VAL A 492 41.40 28.04 -2.63
N THR A 493 42.15 28.54 -3.62
CA THR A 493 42.59 29.95 -3.69
C THR A 493 41.42 30.91 -3.94
N HIS A 494 40.41 30.52 -4.74
CA HIS A 494 39.18 31.31 -4.90
C HIS A 494 38.32 31.35 -3.62
N GLY A 495 38.21 30.23 -2.88
CA GLY A 495 37.55 30.20 -1.58
C GLY A 495 38.27 31.05 -0.53
N HIS A 496 39.60 30.97 -0.46
CA HIS A 496 40.43 31.81 0.40
C HIS A 496 40.31 33.29 0.06
N ALA A 497 40.34 33.66 -1.22
CA ALA A 497 40.18 35.05 -1.66
C ALA A 497 38.78 35.59 -1.31
N ALA A 498 37.72 34.81 -1.54
CA ALA A 498 36.36 35.20 -1.18
C ALA A 498 36.17 35.35 0.34
N MET A 499 36.79 34.49 1.16
CA MET A 499 36.77 34.61 2.63
C MET A 499 37.60 35.80 3.13
N LYS A 500 38.73 36.11 2.49
CA LYS A 500 39.56 37.29 2.78
C LYS A 500 38.82 38.58 2.41
N ASP A 501 38.17 38.61 1.25
CA ASP A 501 37.35 39.75 0.81
C ASP A 501 36.12 39.96 1.69
N MET A 502 35.50 38.89 2.21
CA MET A 502 34.42 38.99 3.21
C MET A 502 34.92 39.53 4.56
N SER A 503 36.12 39.13 5.02
CA SER A 503 36.69 39.68 6.25
C SER A 503 37.07 41.16 6.10
N VAL A 504 37.53 41.56 4.91
CA VAL A 504 37.84 42.95 4.57
C VAL A 504 36.56 43.78 4.42
N GLY A 505 35.49 43.26 3.83
CA GLY A 505 34.19 43.96 3.73
C GLY A 505 33.50 44.19 5.09
N LEU A 506 33.60 43.23 6.01
CA LEU A 506 33.05 43.33 7.38
C LEU A 506 33.86 44.27 8.28
N THR A 507 35.18 44.34 8.08
CA THR A 507 36.05 45.30 8.78
C THR A 507 35.88 46.73 8.27
N VAL A 508 35.71 46.93 6.95
CA VAL A 508 35.48 48.26 6.36
C VAL A 508 34.11 48.85 6.74
N THR A 509 33.08 48.02 6.95
CA THR A 509 31.75 48.48 7.39
C THR A 509 31.67 48.74 8.91
N SER A 510 32.53 48.10 9.71
CA SER A 510 32.65 48.38 11.15
C SER A 510 33.54 49.58 11.43
N THR A 511 34.57 49.87 10.61
CA THR A 511 35.39 51.08 10.76
C THR A 511 34.68 52.34 10.27
N ARG A 512 33.88 52.26 9.19
CA ARG A 512 33.12 53.44 8.71
C ARG A 512 31.99 53.94 9.60
N LYS A 513 31.55 53.19 10.61
CA LYS A 513 30.57 53.65 11.63
C LYS A 513 31.22 54.10 12.95
N LEU A 514 32.53 53.97 13.09
CA LEU A 514 33.28 54.38 14.28
C LEU A 514 34.03 55.71 14.10
N GLU A 515 34.12 56.26 12.88
CA GLU A 515 34.78 57.56 12.61
C GLU A 515 33.82 58.76 12.53
N ASP A 516 32.49 58.55 12.55
CA ASP A 516 31.49 59.64 12.53
C ASP A 516 30.94 60.01 13.94
N ASN A 517 31.60 59.58 15.03
CA ASN A 517 31.28 60.01 16.40
C ASN A 517 32.56 60.24 17.23
N LEU A 518 33.39 61.18 16.77
CA LEU A 518 34.39 61.89 17.59
C LEU A 518 34.34 63.39 17.30
#